data_AF-X1IK67-F1
#
_entry.id   AF-X1IK67-F1
#
_cell.length_a   1.000
_cell.length_b   1.000
_cell.length_c   1.000
_cell.angle_alpha   90.00
_cell.angle_beta   90.00
_cell.angle_gamma   90.00
#
_symmetry.space_group_name_H-M   'P 1'
#
loop_
_entity.id
_entity.type
_entity.pdbx_description
1 polymer ?
#
loop_
_entity_poly.entity_id
_entity_poly.type
_entity_poly.pdbx_seq_one_letter_code
_entity_poly.pdbx_strand_id
1 'polypeptide(L)'
;MELTNKIKTIESLVSEIGFKGRSLLSINDLTNDQIYGLFQLARVLEPWNRSKIDLLPGNVMSTLFFQPSTRTRMSFETAMHRLGGAVISEANPMVTSSAAKEESLADMMKVVSKYANVIVLRHPDDVQAREGVS
;
A
#
# COMPACT_ATOMS: atom_id res chain seq x y z
N MET A 1 35.38 1.71 -20.04
CA MET A 1 34.24 1.94 -20.96
C MET A 1 33.15 0.97 -20.52
N GLU A 2 32.08 1.31 -19.82
CA GLU A 2 31.51 2.56 -19.34
C GLU A 2 31.23 2.37 -17.84
N LEU A 3 31.92 3.15 -16.99
CA LEU A 3 31.65 3.19 -15.55
C LEU A 3 30.74 4.38 -15.23
N THR A 4 29.75 4.62 -16.09
CA THR A 4 28.66 5.55 -15.82
C THR A 4 27.66 4.83 -14.94
N ASN A 5 28.04 4.65 -13.66
CA ASN A 5 27.10 4.38 -12.59
C ASN A 5 26.03 5.46 -12.65
N LYS A 6 24.94 5.18 -13.38
CA LYS A 6 23.70 5.94 -13.29
C LYS A 6 23.31 5.85 -11.82
N ILE A 7 23.53 6.94 -11.09
CA ILE A 7 22.89 7.14 -9.79
C ILE A 7 21.40 7.17 -10.11
N LYS A 8 20.75 6.00 -10.08
CA LYS A 8 19.31 5.92 -10.24
C LYS A 8 18.72 6.54 -8.99
N THR A 9 18.02 7.65 -9.17
CA THR A 9 17.21 8.23 -8.09
C THR A 9 16.11 7.23 -7.72
N ILE A 10 15.61 7.31 -6.48
CA ILE A 10 14.48 6.48 -6.05
C ILE A 10 13.27 6.68 -6.98
N GLU A 11 13.04 7.91 -7.43
CA GLU A 11 11.99 8.25 -8.40
C GLU A 11 12.15 7.53 -9.74
N SER A 12 13.38 7.44 -10.27
CA SER A 12 13.68 6.70 -11.50
C SER A 12 13.38 5.21 -11.34
N LEU A 13 13.78 4.61 -10.21
CA LEU A 13 13.51 3.19 -9.92
C LEU A 13 12.01 2.92 -9.84
N VAL A 14 11.25 3.78 -9.15
CA VAL A 14 9.78 3.67 -9.06
C VAL A 14 9.13 3.80 -10.43
N SER A 15 9.60 4.74 -11.26
CA SER A 15 9.10 4.93 -12.62
C SER A 15 9.37 3.71 -13.52
N GLU A 16 10.56 3.12 -13.42
CA GLU A 16 10.96 1.94 -14.20
C GLU A 16 10.13 0.69 -13.87
N ILE A 17 9.68 0.54 -12.62
CA ILE A 17 8.77 -0.55 -12.23
C ILE A 17 7.42 -0.44 -12.96
N GLY A 18 6.98 0.77 -13.33
CA GLY A 18 5.77 0.94 -14.16
C GLY A 18 4.47 0.45 -13.49
N PHE A 19 4.38 0.53 -12.16
CA PHE A 19 3.21 0.08 -11.39
C PHE A 19 2.44 1.22 -10.68
N LYS A 20 2.74 2.48 -11.04
CA LYS A 20 2.09 3.65 -10.44
C LYS A 20 0.59 3.68 -10.77
N GLY A 21 -0.25 3.94 -9.76
CA GLY A 21 -1.70 4.08 -9.92
C GLY A 21 -2.46 2.78 -10.12
N ARG A 22 -1.82 1.62 -9.87
CA ARG A 22 -2.44 0.29 -9.99
C ARG A 22 -2.63 -0.34 -8.61
N SER A 23 -3.69 -1.12 -8.48
CA SER A 23 -3.93 -1.98 -7.33
C SER A 23 -3.14 -3.29 -7.45
N LEU A 24 -2.57 -3.77 -6.34
CA LEU A 24 -1.91 -5.07 -6.25
C LEU A 24 -2.83 -6.04 -5.52
N LEU A 25 -3.48 -6.95 -6.26
CA LEU A 25 -4.43 -7.92 -5.74
C LEU A 25 -3.83 -9.33 -5.67
N SER A 26 -2.99 -9.64 -6.63
CA SER A 26 -2.26 -10.89 -6.74
C SER A 26 -0.82 -10.63 -7.15
N ILE A 27 0.10 -11.52 -6.77
CA ILE A 27 1.48 -11.50 -7.27
C ILE A 27 1.52 -11.63 -8.80
N ASN A 28 0.50 -12.26 -9.40
CA ASN A 28 0.37 -12.42 -10.85
C ASN A 28 0.01 -11.11 -11.57
N ASP A 29 -0.31 -10.03 -10.85
CA ASP A 29 -0.55 -8.70 -11.45
C ASP A 29 0.76 -8.00 -11.86
N LEU A 30 1.90 -8.57 -11.42
CA LEU A 30 3.25 -8.10 -11.67
C LEU A 30 3.97 -9.02 -12.66
N THR A 31 4.73 -8.42 -13.58
CA THR A 31 5.69 -9.18 -14.39
C THR A 31 6.93 -9.53 -13.55
N ASN A 32 7.70 -10.51 -14.00
CA ASN A 32 8.98 -10.86 -13.35
C ASN A 32 9.90 -9.63 -13.22
N ASP A 33 9.98 -8.79 -14.26
CA ASP A 33 10.81 -7.58 -14.25
C ASP A 33 10.33 -6.58 -13.18
N GLN A 34 9.02 -6.44 -13.00
CA GLN A 34 8.45 -5.60 -11.94
C GLN A 34 8.78 -6.15 -10.55
N ILE A 35 8.70 -7.46 -10.36
CA ILE A 35 9.08 -8.13 -9.11
C ILE A 35 10.57 -7.89 -8.80
N TYR A 36 11.45 -8.07 -9.79
CA TYR A 36 12.89 -7.80 -9.62
C TYR A 36 13.15 -6.32 -9.31
N GLY A 37 12.45 -5.41 -9.99
CA GLY A 37 12.52 -3.98 -9.72
C GLY A 37 12.08 -3.61 -8.30
N LEU A 38 11.01 -4.22 -7.78
CA LEU A 38 10.58 -4.05 -6.40
C LEU A 38 11.63 -4.52 -5.40
N PHE A 39 12.28 -5.66 -5.63
CA PHE A 39 13.37 -6.13 -4.77
C PHE A 39 14.60 -5.22 -4.84
N GLN A 40 14.92 -4.67 -6.01
CA GLN A 40 15.99 -3.68 -6.13
C GLN A 40 15.67 -2.40 -5.35
N LEU A 41 14.44 -1.90 -5.46
CA LEU A 41 13.97 -0.74 -4.71
C LEU A 41 14.02 -1.01 -3.19
N ALA A 42 13.60 -2.20 -2.74
CA ALA A 42 13.67 -2.58 -1.33
C ALA A 42 15.10 -2.58 -0.80
N ARG A 43 16.07 -3.09 -1.57
CA ARG A 43 17.51 -3.03 -1.23
C ARG A 43 18.02 -1.60 -1.14
N VAL A 44 17.59 -0.74 -2.07
CA VAL A 44 17.97 0.68 -2.04
C VAL A 44 17.40 1.35 -0.78
N LEU A 45 16.18 1.03 -0.37
CA LEU A 45 15.55 1.62 0.82
C LEU A 45 16.01 1.00 2.15
N GLU A 46 16.69 -0.16 2.13
CA GLU A 46 17.13 -0.89 3.32
C GLU A 46 17.91 -0.03 4.34
N PRO A 47 18.83 0.87 3.96
CA PRO A 47 19.55 1.73 4.90
C PRO A 47 18.64 2.63 5.75
N TRP A 48 17.43 2.91 5.27
CA TRP A 48 16.42 3.72 5.96
C TRP A 48 15.35 2.87 6.67
N ASN A 49 15.52 1.54 6.75
CA ASN A 49 14.54 0.64 7.35
C ASN A 49 14.31 0.86 8.86
N ARG A 50 15.08 1.73 9.53
CA ARG A 50 14.90 2.15 10.93
C ARG A 50 14.82 3.66 11.10
N SER A 51 14.84 4.41 10.00
CA SER A 51 14.87 5.87 9.98
C SER A 51 13.68 6.42 9.19
N LYS A 52 13.45 7.73 9.30
CA LYS A 52 12.45 8.42 8.48
C LYS A 52 13.12 8.98 7.22
N ILE A 53 12.44 8.88 6.09
CA ILE A 53 12.77 9.48 4.80
C ILE A 53 11.50 10.07 4.20
N ASP A 54 11.44 11.38 3.99
CA ASP A 54 10.21 12.07 3.57
C ASP A 54 9.97 11.95 2.05
N LEU A 55 9.64 10.75 1.57
CA LEU A 55 9.32 10.47 0.17
C LEU A 55 7.84 10.66 -0.19
N LEU A 56 6.95 10.57 0.80
CA LEU A 56 5.49 10.64 0.64
C LEU A 56 4.84 11.72 1.52
N PRO A 57 5.41 12.95 1.65
CA PRO A 57 4.79 13.98 2.46
C PRO A 57 3.38 14.33 1.93
N GLY A 58 2.43 14.49 2.84
CA GLY A 58 1.03 14.81 2.51
C GLY A 58 0.20 13.64 1.98
N ASN A 59 0.79 12.44 1.81
CA ASN A 59 0.02 11.25 1.42
C ASN A 59 -0.58 10.56 2.65
N VAL A 60 -1.77 10.03 2.50
CA VAL A 60 -2.52 9.30 3.53
C VAL A 60 -2.77 7.87 3.06
N MET A 61 -2.44 6.89 3.91
CA MET A 61 -2.79 5.48 3.73
C MET A 61 -3.93 5.10 4.67
N SER A 62 -4.96 4.45 4.13
CA SER A 62 -5.99 3.81 4.95
C SER A 62 -5.68 2.33 5.15
N THR A 63 -5.81 1.83 6.38
CA THR A 63 -5.75 0.39 6.67
C THR A 63 -7.13 -0.12 7.10
N LEU A 64 -7.69 -1.05 6.32
CA LEU A 64 -9.00 -1.68 6.55
C LEU A 64 -8.82 -3.18 6.78
N PHE A 65 -8.85 -3.61 8.04
CA PHE A 65 -8.60 -5.01 8.41
C PHE A 65 -9.88 -5.65 9.00
N PHE A 66 -10.65 -6.35 8.16
CA PHE A 66 -11.85 -7.09 8.55
C PHE A 66 -11.55 -8.44 9.22
N GLN A 67 -10.28 -8.82 9.28
CA GLN A 67 -9.78 -9.97 10.03
C GLN A 67 -8.42 -9.66 10.68
N PRO A 68 -8.11 -10.21 11.86
CA PRO A 68 -6.88 -9.89 12.58
C PRO A 68 -5.61 -10.16 11.77
N SER A 69 -4.70 -9.18 11.74
CA SER A 69 -3.31 -9.38 11.27
C SER A 69 -2.36 -8.30 11.79
N THR A 70 -1.81 -8.55 12.98
CA THR A 70 -0.92 -7.61 13.67
C THR A 70 0.34 -7.30 12.87
N ARG A 71 1.03 -8.33 12.35
CA ARG A 71 2.31 -8.14 11.64
C ARG A 71 2.14 -7.32 10.37
N THR A 72 1.13 -7.65 9.56
CA THR A 72 0.86 -6.93 8.30
C THR A 72 0.47 -5.48 8.56
N ARG A 73 -0.44 -5.25 9.52
CA ARG A 73 -0.86 -3.89 9.86
C ARG A 73 0.33 -3.06 10.32
N MET A 74 1.08 -3.54 11.31
CA MET A 74 2.23 -2.81 11.84
C MET A 74 3.30 -2.54 10.77
N SER A 75 3.57 -3.48 9.86
CA SER A 75 4.55 -3.26 8.80
C SER A 75 4.13 -2.18 7.81
N PHE A 76 2.87 -2.16 7.39
CA PHE A 76 2.36 -1.14 6.46
C PHE A 76 2.31 0.24 7.13
N GLU A 77 1.75 0.33 8.34
CA GLU A 77 1.65 1.60 9.07
C GLU A 77 3.05 2.18 9.34
N THR A 78 3.99 1.34 9.77
CA THR A 78 5.39 1.75 9.99
C THR A 78 6.06 2.20 8.69
N ALA A 79 5.85 1.49 7.58
CA ALA A 79 6.41 1.88 6.29
C ALA A 79 5.90 3.25 5.84
N MET A 80 4.58 3.48 5.94
CA MET A 80 3.99 4.77 5.56
C MET A 80 4.52 5.93 6.41
N HIS A 81 4.58 5.76 7.73
CA HIS A 81 5.13 6.78 8.62
C HIS A 81 6.61 7.06 8.36
N ARG A 82 7.40 6.02 8.10
CA ARG A 82 8.82 6.19 7.76
C ARG A 82 9.03 6.87 6.43
N LEU A 83 8.12 6.68 5.48
CA LEU A 83 8.11 7.41 4.21
C LEU A 83 7.61 8.86 4.33
N GLY A 84 7.24 9.32 5.53
CA GLY A 84 6.75 10.69 5.76
C GLY A 84 5.24 10.87 5.52
N GLY A 85 4.51 9.78 5.28
CA GLY A 85 3.07 9.77 5.13
C GLY A 85 2.30 9.63 6.45
N ALA A 86 0.99 9.79 6.36
CA ALA A 86 0.05 9.59 7.47
C ALA A 86 -0.78 8.31 7.28
N VAL A 87 -1.34 7.82 8.37
CA VAL A 87 -2.18 6.62 8.40
C VAL A 87 -3.51 6.95 9.05
N ILE A 88 -4.60 6.52 8.42
CA ILE A 88 -5.92 6.38 9.04
C ILE A 88 -6.22 4.89 9.17
N SER A 89 -6.52 4.42 10.37
CA SER A 89 -6.61 2.99 10.68
C SER A 89 -7.96 2.66 11.26
N GLU A 90 -8.67 1.72 10.66
CA GLU A 90 -9.86 1.10 11.22
C GLU A 90 -9.57 -0.39 11.44
N ALA A 91 -9.36 -0.73 12.71
CA ALA A 91 -8.90 -2.05 13.12
C ALA A 91 -10.05 -3.05 13.31
N ASN A 92 -11.30 -2.58 13.35
CA ASN A 92 -12.45 -3.45 13.46
C ASN A 92 -13.68 -2.89 12.73
N PRO A 93 -13.62 -2.77 11.38
CA PRO A 93 -14.75 -2.28 10.60
C PRO A 93 -15.99 -3.12 10.89
N MET A 94 -15.87 -4.45 11.01
CA MET A 94 -17.01 -5.33 11.29
C MET A 94 -17.78 -4.99 12.58
N VAL A 95 -17.11 -4.41 13.60
CA VAL A 95 -17.74 -4.03 14.88
C VAL A 95 -18.15 -2.56 14.89
N THR A 96 -17.37 -1.63 14.33
CA THR A 96 -17.78 -0.22 14.23
C THR A 96 -18.87 0.00 13.17
N SER A 97 -18.84 -0.82 12.12
CA SER A 97 -19.88 -0.99 11.11
C SER A 97 -20.94 -2.02 11.54
N SER A 98 -21.09 -2.34 12.83
CA SER A 98 -22.25 -3.14 13.31
C SER A 98 -23.61 -2.45 13.03
N ALA A 99 -23.59 -1.16 12.66
CA ALA A 99 -24.73 -0.44 12.07
C ALA A 99 -24.87 -0.63 10.55
N ALA A 100 -23.86 -1.17 9.86
CA ALA A 100 -23.75 -1.34 8.41
C ALA A 100 -24.09 -2.76 7.97
N LYS A 101 -25.26 -3.26 8.37
CA LYS A 101 -25.88 -4.39 7.67
C LYS A 101 -26.31 -4.03 6.23
N GLU A 102 -26.18 -2.76 5.83
CA GLU A 102 -26.72 -2.22 4.58
C GLU A 102 -25.70 -1.50 3.67
N GLU A 103 -24.45 -1.29 4.10
CA GLU A 103 -23.43 -0.63 3.24
C GLU A 103 -22.50 -1.67 2.60
N SER A 104 -22.39 -1.62 1.27
CA SER A 104 -21.51 -2.53 0.53
C SER A 104 -20.03 -2.16 0.77
N LEU A 105 -19.13 -3.14 0.72
CA LEU A 105 -17.68 -2.89 0.81
C LEU A 105 -17.21 -1.90 -0.28
N ALA A 106 -17.81 -1.96 -1.47
CA ALA A 106 -17.54 -1.03 -2.55
C ALA A 106 -17.91 0.41 -2.19
N ASP A 107 -19.05 0.64 -1.55
CA ASP A 107 -19.47 1.99 -1.14
C ASP A 107 -18.59 2.53 -0.01
N MET A 108 -18.26 1.69 0.97
CA MET A 108 -17.27 2.03 1.99
C MET A 108 -15.92 2.41 1.36
N MET A 109 -15.42 1.64 0.39
CA MET A 109 -14.16 1.93 -0.29
C MET A 109 -14.21 3.24 -1.10
N LYS A 110 -15.34 3.56 -1.74
CA LYS A 110 -15.54 4.86 -2.42
C LYS A 110 -15.54 6.04 -1.46
N VAL A 111 -16.02 5.87 -0.23
CA VAL A 111 -15.96 6.91 0.79
C VAL A 111 -14.54 7.05 1.31
N VAL A 112 -13.89 5.95 1.67
CA VAL A 112 -12.51 5.92 2.20
C VAL A 112 -11.51 6.48 1.18
N SER A 113 -11.70 6.23 -0.12
CA SER A 113 -10.83 6.75 -1.18
C SER A 113 -10.84 8.28 -1.30
N LYS A 114 -11.84 8.97 -0.73
CA LYS A 114 -11.84 10.44 -0.64
C LYS A 114 -10.90 10.97 0.44
N TYR A 115 -10.51 10.13 1.40
CA TYR A 115 -9.66 10.50 2.53
C TYR A 115 -8.22 10.01 2.37
N ALA A 116 -7.98 8.99 1.54
CA ALA A 116 -6.69 8.32 1.42
C ALA A 116 -6.20 8.21 -0.03
N ASN A 117 -4.88 8.31 -0.22
CA ASN A 117 -4.21 8.09 -1.50
C ASN A 117 -3.99 6.61 -1.81
N VAL A 118 -3.95 5.76 -0.79
CA VAL A 118 -3.78 4.31 -0.91
C VAL A 118 -4.53 3.57 0.20
N ILE A 119 -5.10 2.41 -0.13
CA ILE A 119 -5.86 1.58 0.80
C ILE A 119 -5.20 0.21 0.91
N VAL A 120 -4.93 -0.25 2.12
CA VAL A 120 -4.52 -1.62 2.43
C VAL A 120 -5.74 -2.35 3.00
N LEU A 121 -6.29 -3.26 2.20
CA LEU A 121 -7.46 -4.05 2.55
C LEU A 121 -7.05 -5.47 2.97
N ARG A 122 -7.63 -5.97 4.07
CA ARG A 122 -7.62 -7.39 4.42
C ARG A 122 -9.02 -7.85 4.74
N HIS A 123 -9.54 -8.75 3.91
CA HIS A 123 -10.90 -9.29 4.02
C HIS A 123 -10.87 -10.83 4.03
N PRO A 124 -11.75 -11.52 4.77
CA PRO A 124 -11.82 -12.99 4.75
C PRO A 124 -12.40 -13.56 3.44
N ASP A 125 -13.19 -12.75 2.71
CA ASP A 125 -13.76 -13.10 1.41
C ASP A 125 -13.03 -12.36 0.29
N ASP A 126 -12.34 -13.11 -0.58
CA ASP A 126 -11.57 -12.62 -1.73
C ASP A 126 -12.47 -12.05 -2.84
N VAL A 127 -13.70 -12.55 -3.00
CA VAL A 127 -14.64 -12.05 -4.01
C VAL A 127 -15.05 -10.62 -3.65
N GLN A 128 -15.52 -10.41 -2.42
CA GLN A 128 -15.87 -9.09 -1.91
C GLN A 128 -14.66 -8.13 -1.96
N ALA A 129 -13.46 -8.62 -1.60
CA ALA A 129 -12.25 -7.81 -1.65
C ALA A 129 -11.94 -7.28 -3.06
N ARG A 130 -12.18 -8.09 -4.11
CA ARG A 130 -11.98 -7.68 -5.50
C ARG A 130 -13.06 -6.74 -6.01
N GLU A 131 -14.32 -6.99 -5.63
CA GLU A 131 -15.44 -6.09 -5.97
C GLU A 131 -15.22 -4.68 -5.43
N GLY A 132 -14.65 -4.54 -4.23
CA GLY A 132 -14.36 -3.24 -3.64
C GLY A 132 -13.29 -2.42 -4.38
N VAL A 133 -12.45 -3.06 -5.20
CA VAL A 133 -11.36 -2.41 -5.96
C VAL A 133 -11.80 -1.99 -7.37
N SER A 134 -12.97 -2.45 -7.82
CA SER A 134 -13.54 -2.16 -9.15
C SER A 134 -14.19 -0.77 -9.20
#